data_AF-A0A3A0DLE9-F1
#
_entry.id   AF-A0A3A0DLE9-F1
#
_cell.length_a   1.000
_cell.length_b   1.000
_cell.length_c   1.000
_cell.angle_alpha   90.00
_cell.angle_beta   90.00
_cell.angle_gamma   90.00
#
_symmetry.space_group_name_H-M   'P 1'
#
loop_
_entity.id
_entity.type
_entity.pdbx_description
1 polymer ?
#
loop_
_entity_poly.entity_id
_entity_poly.type
_entity_poly.pdbx_seq_one_letter_code
_entity_poly.pdbx_strand_id
1 'polypeptide(L)'
;MRRRGAAARKRYLAPKPCQIRACLIRPASPGVDRGPYNRRRRHGRHGVDAAAWFRAPGLWQAAQAQPTLLYRSHPALPLVSRLDCACCAVAAGFSKTMTVSTYARRRGFTLFELLCVVIVLGLLATLILPRAVAARNEAAEKGCYHNRLLINSAIERYAVANGTYPTLGDLNVPEYFPQGIPTCPVSGNAYTIDGTTQQIQGHAAGVHP
;
A
#
# COMPACT_ATOMS: atom_id res chain seq x y z
N MET A 1 -26.65 -55.76 -34.26
CA MET A 1 -25.44 -56.19 -33.51
C MET A 1 -24.54 -55.00 -33.19
N ARG A 2 -24.53 -54.50 -31.95
CA ARG A 2 -23.35 -53.88 -31.28
C ARG A 2 -23.74 -53.44 -29.85
N ARG A 3 -23.54 -54.40 -28.94
CA ARG A 3 -23.08 -54.30 -27.54
C ARG A 3 -23.63 -53.17 -26.66
N ARG A 4 -24.63 -53.54 -25.85
CA ARG A 4 -24.92 -52.95 -24.53
C ARG A 4 -23.71 -53.18 -23.61
N GLY A 5 -22.97 -52.12 -23.29
CA GLY A 5 -21.84 -52.15 -22.36
C GLY A 5 -22.32 -51.79 -20.95
N ALA A 6 -22.28 -52.79 -20.06
CA ALA A 6 -22.78 -52.76 -18.70
C ALA A 6 -22.08 -51.71 -17.81
N ALA A 7 -22.88 -51.01 -17.01
CA ALA A 7 -22.45 -50.17 -15.92
C ALA A 7 -21.82 -51.03 -14.80
N ALA A 8 -20.50 -51.17 -14.83
CA ALA A 8 -19.75 -51.77 -13.74
C ALA A 8 -19.55 -50.73 -12.62
N ARG A 9 -20.51 -50.67 -11.69
CA ARG A 9 -20.37 -50.01 -10.39
C ARG A 9 -19.18 -50.64 -9.64
N LYS A 10 -18.05 -49.93 -9.57
CA LYS A 10 -16.99 -50.28 -8.60
C LYS A 10 -17.53 -49.98 -7.19
N ARG A 11 -17.81 -51.06 -6.45
CA ARG A 11 -18.13 -51.06 -5.03
C ARG A 11 -16.88 -50.61 -4.27
N TYR A 12 -17.02 -49.55 -3.49
CA TYR A 12 -16.02 -49.10 -2.52
C TYR A 12 -15.88 -50.16 -1.43
N LEU A 13 -14.68 -50.69 -1.23
CA LEU A 13 -14.31 -51.36 0.02
C LEU A 13 -13.72 -50.30 0.96
N ALA A 14 -14.40 -50.06 2.07
CA ALA A 14 -13.85 -49.42 3.27
C ALA A 14 -13.51 -50.53 4.28
N PRO A 15 -12.29 -50.53 4.83
CA PRO A 15 -12.11 -50.59 6.30
C PRO A 15 -10.86 -49.78 6.76
N LYS A 16 -10.66 -49.25 7.96
CA LYS A 16 -11.34 -49.18 9.27
C LYS A 16 -10.81 -47.92 10.02
N PRO A 17 -11.39 -47.54 11.17
CA PRO A 17 -11.45 -46.15 11.64
C PRO A 17 -10.51 -45.78 12.81
N CYS A 18 -10.45 -44.46 13.09
CA CYS A 18 -10.01 -43.79 14.33
C CYS A 18 -8.50 -43.88 14.67
N GLN A 19 -7.86 -42.89 15.29
CA GLN A 19 -8.30 -41.79 16.14
C GLN A 19 -7.43 -40.56 15.83
N ILE A 20 -7.99 -39.37 15.60
CA ILE A 20 -8.05 -38.34 16.63
C ILE A 20 -9.32 -37.51 16.40
N ARG A 21 -10.07 -37.39 17.49
CA ARG A 21 -11.27 -36.57 17.73
C ARG A 21 -11.24 -35.22 17.00
N ALA A 22 -12.30 -34.94 16.24
CA ALA A 22 -13.34 -33.95 16.56
C ALA A 22 -12.81 -32.49 16.55
N CYS A 23 -13.36 -31.55 15.80
CA CYS A 23 -14.78 -31.28 15.67
C CYS A 23 -15.07 -30.66 14.29
N LEU A 24 -15.89 -31.37 13.52
CA LEU A 24 -16.66 -30.83 12.40
C LEU A 24 -17.55 -29.71 12.91
N ILE A 25 -17.51 -28.53 12.28
CA ILE A 25 -18.71 -27.83 11.82
C ILE A 25 -18.38 -27.14 10.48
N ARG A 26 -18.60 -27.86 9.38
CA ARG A 26 -19.23 -27.27 8.19
C ARG A 26 -20.73 -27.53 8.35
N PRO A 27 -21.58 -26.52 8.13
CA PRO A 27 -22.55 -26.61 7.04
C PRO A 27 -22.61 -25.24 6.34
N ALA A 28 -23.26 -25.01 5.22
CA ALA A 28 -23.81 -25.80 4.14
C ALA A 28 -24.03 -24.76 3.04
N SER A 29 -23.63 -25.04 1.81
CA SER A 29 -24.13 -24.30 0.65
C SER A 29 -25.36 -25.03 0.11
N PRO A 30 -26.41 -24.27 -0.24
CA PRO A 30 -27.08 -24.42 -1.52
C PRO A 30 -27.15 -23.03 -2.18
N GLY A 31 -26.67 -22.82 -3.39
CA GLY A 31 -27.28 -23.33 -4.60
C GLY A 31 -27.73 -22.10 -5.41
N VAL A 32 -26.89 -21.65 -6.36
CA VAL A 32 -27.30 -20.70 -7.40
C VAL A 32 -26.76 -21.22 -8.72
N ASP A 33 -27.71 -21.51 -9.60
CA ASP A 33 -27.54 -21.96 -10.97
C ASP A 33 -26.58 -21.07 -11.76
N ARG A 34 -25.60 -21.69 -12.42
CA ARG A 34 -24.84 -21.04 -13.50
C ARG A 34 -25.31 -21.63 -14.82
N GLY A 35 -26.05 -20.80 -15.57
CA GLY A 35 -26.43 -21.04 -16.95
C GLY A 35 -25.21 -21.21 -17.89
N PRO A 36 -25.45 -21.65 -19.13
CA PRO A 36 -24.41 -22.20 -19.99
C PRO A 36 -23.58 -21.11 -20.66
N TYR A 37 -22.33 -20.91 -20.20
CA TYR A 37 -21.34 -20.15 -20.97
C TYR A 37 -20.84 -21.01 -22.14
N ASN A 38 -21.28 -20.68 -23.34
CA ASN A 38 -20.97 -21.35 -24.59
C ASN A 38 -19.46 -21.34 -24.86
N ARG A 39 -18.86 -22.54 -24.98
CA ARG A 39 -17.53 -22.75 -25.56
C ARG A 39 -17.58 -22.47 -27.06
N ARG A 40 -16.95 -21.39 -27.50
CA ARG A 40 -16.31 -21.38 -28.83
C ARG A 40 -14.83 -21.07 -28.69
N ARG A 41 -14.03 -22.15 -28.67
CA ARG A 41 -12.63 -22.09 -29.09
C ARG A 41 -12.60 -21.77 -30.59
N ARG A 42 -11.98 -20.66 -30.96
CA ARG A 42 -11.32 -20.55 -32.27
C ARG A 42 -9.84 -20.35 -32.03
N HIS A 43 -9.07 -21.35 -32.45
CA HIS A 43 -7.64 -21.25 -32.66
C HIS A 43 -7.41 -20.25 -33.81
N GLY A 44 -6.74 -19.15 -33.51
CA GLY A 44 -6.14 -18.24 -34.49
C GLY A 44 -4.66 -18.15 -34.18
N ARG A 45 -3.85 -18.80 -35.02
CA ARG A 45 -2.39 -18.81 -34.99
C ARG A 45 -1.92 -17.54 -35.72
N HIS A 46 -1.38 -16.55 -35.00
CA HIS A 46 -0.60 -15.46 -35.59
C HIS A 46 0.63 -15.18 -34.74
N GLY A 47 1.74 -14.93 -35.43
CA GLY A 47 3.11 -15.05 -34.96
C GLY A 47 3.48 -14.11 -33.81
N VAL A 48 4.39 -14.59 -32.96
CA VAL A 48 5.06 -13.76 -31.97
C VAL A 48 6.24 -13.06 -32.64
N ASP A 49 6.02 -11.82 -33.04
CA ASP A 49 7.07 -10.89 -33.42
C ASP A 49 7.95 -10.61 -32.19
N ALA A 50 9.24 -10.94 -32.28
CA ALA A 50 10.20 -10.90 -31.18
C ALA A 50 10.58 -9.47 -30.70
N ALA A 51 9.84 -8.43 -31.09
CA ALA A 51 10.13 -7.02 -30.78
C ALA A 51 9.18 -6.37 -29.75
N ALA A 52 8.25 -7.12 -29.15
CA ALA A 52 7.23 -6.56 -28.25
C ALA A 52 7.64 -6.40 -26.76
N TRP A 53 8.90 -6.69 -26.40
CA TRP A 53 9.35 -6.74 -24.99
C TRP A 53 9.51 -5.38 -24.28
N PHE A 54 9.45 -4.25 -24.99
CA PHE A 54 9.69 -2.93 -24.38
C PHE A 54 8.42 -2.11 -24.05
N ARG A 55 7.23 -2.72 -24.04
CA ARG A 55 5.97 -1.96 -23.85
C ARG A 55 5.05 -2.48 -22.73
N ALA A 56 5.62 -2.81 -21.57
CA ALA A 56 4.84 -3.05 -20.36
C ALA A 56 5.44 -2.31 -19.14
N PRO A 57 4.83 -1.21 -18.67
CA PRO A 57 5.12 -0.61 -17.37
C PRO A 57 4.34 -1.36 -16.29
N GLY A 58 5.00 -1.95 -15.29
CA GLY A 58 4.25 -2.62 -14.22
C GLY A 58 4.97 -3.56 -13.25
N LEU A 59 6.29 -3.47 -13.05
CA LEU A 59 7.00 -4.39 -12.12
C LEU A 59 7.91 -3.70 -11.08
N TRP A 60 7.58 -2.48 -10.64
CA TRP A 60 8.29 -1.82 -9.52
C TRP A 60 7.44 -1.60 -8.25
N GLN A 61 6.29 -2.28 -8.12
CA GLN A 61 5.36 -2.06 -6.99
C GLN A 61 5.13 -3.30 -6.12
N ALA A 62 6.20 -3.97 -5.71
CA ALA A 62 6.13 -5.01 -4.66
C ALA A 62 7.27 -4.94 -3.63
N ALA A 63 7.82 -3.74 -3.36
CA ALA A 63 8.95 -3.58 -2.42
C ALA A 63 8.69 -2.58 -1.27
N GLN A 64 7.43 -2.27 -0.94
CA GLN A 64 7.08 -1.36 0.18
C GLN A 64 5.90 -1.87 1.03
N ALA A 65 5.92 -3.15 1.40
CA ALA A 65 5.15 -3.60 2.56
C ALA A 65 5.99 -3.32 3.82
N GLN A 66 5.53 -2.37 4.63
CA GLN A 66 6.14 -1.96 5.89
C GLN A 66 6.15 -3.12 6.90
N PRO A 67 7.24 -3.38 7.63
CA PRO A 67 7.20 -4.23 8.81
C PRO A 67 6.56 -3.45 9.97
N THR A 68 5.31 -3.77 10.27
CA THR A 68 4.70 -3.46 11.57
C THR A 68 5.40 -4.30 12.65
N LEU A 69 6.55 -3.82 13.11
CA LEU A 69 7.15 -4.30 14.34
C LEU A 69 6.27 -3.85 15.51
N LEU A 70 5.45 -4.78 15.98
CA LEU A 70 4.83 -4.74 17.30
C LEU A 70 5.94 -4.62 18.35
N TYR A 71 6.16 -3.40 18.83
CA TYR A 71 6.92 -3.11 20.04
C TYR A 71 6.15 -3.71 21.24
N ARG A 72 6.36 -5.00 21.50
CA ARG A 72 5.86 -5.69 22.68
C ARG A 72 6.77 -5.36 23.85
N SER A 73 6.34 -4.41 24.67
CA SER A 73 6.88 -4.14 26.00
C SER A 73 7.06 -5.46 26.79
N HIS A 74 8.28 -5.72 27.23
CA HIS A 74 8.60 -6.77 28.21
C HIS A 74 8.93 -6.07 29.54
N PRO A 75 8.12 -6.21 30.59
CA PRO A 75 8.52 -5.89 31.94
C PRO A 75 8.97 -7.18 32.68
N ALA A 76 10.17 -7.12 33.28
CA ALA A 76 10.63 -7.89 34.44
C ALA A 76 10.79 -9.43 34.23
N LEU A 77 11.83 -10.14 34.70
CA LEU A 77 12.59 -10.09 35.94
C LEU A 77 13.96 -10.77 35.79
N PRO A 78 14.90 -10.53 36.72
CA PRO A 78 16.24 -11.12 36.78
C PRO A 78 16.27 -12.46 37.56
N LEU A 79 17.46 -13.06 37.63
CA LEU A 79 17.90 -14.22 38.44
C LEU A 79 17.87 -15.57 37.71
N VAL A 80 19.00 -15.96 37.08
CA VAL A 80 19.70 -17.19 37.50
C VAL A 80 21.21 -17.00 37.30
N SER A 81 21.91 -17.25 38.40
CA SER A 81 23.34 -17.38 38.59
C SER A 81 23.99 -18.49 37.76
N ARG A 82 25.27 -18.25 37.42
CA ARG A 82 26.40 -19.21 37.41
C ARG A 82 26.15 -20.56 36.72
N LEU A 83 26.90 -20.82 35.65
CA LEU A 83 27.86 -21.92 35.64
C LEU A 83 28.82 -21.78 34.45
N ASP A 84 30.04 -22.21 34.72
CA ASP A 84 31.25 -22.13 33.94
C ASP A 84 31.16 -22.70 32.53
N CYS A 85 31.89 -22.10 31.59
CA CYS A 85 32.61 -22.93 30.62
C CYS A 85 33.92 -22.28 30.20
N ALA A 86 34.99 -22.83 30.79
CA ALA A 86 36.38 -22.63 30.46
C ALA A 86 36.68 -23.19 29.06
N CYS A 87 36.49 -22.38 28.02
CA CYS A 87 37.01 -22.66 26.67
C CYS A 87 37.92 -21.53 26.16
N CYS A 88 38.69 -20.93 27.08
CA CYS A 88 39.87 -20.14 26.76
C CYS A 88 41.12 -20.92 27.17
N ALA A 89 41.76 -21.64 26.24
CA ALA A 89 43.20 -21.90 26.27
C ALA A 89 43.66 -22.51 24.93
N VAL A 90 44.85 -22.09 24.50
CA VAL A 90 45.66 -22.63 23.39
C VAL A 90 45.38 -22.03 22.00
N ALA A 91 45.95 -20.85 21.75
CA ALA A 91 46.99 -20.69 20.72
C ALA A 91 47.62 -19.30 20.83
N ALA A 92 48.56 -19.17 21.77
CA ALA A 92 49.56 -18.11 21.70
C ALA A 92 50.51 -18.42 20.53
N GLY A 93 50.35 -17.69 19.43
CA GLY A 93 51.21 -17.77 18.26
C GLY A 93 51.73 -16.37 17.90
N PHE A 94 52.97 -16.10 18.30
CA PHE A 94 53.75 -14.92 17.95
C PHE A 94 53.79 -14.71 16.43
N SER A 95 53.28 -13.59 15.94
CA SER A 95 53.77 -13.00 14.68
C SER A 95 53.72 -11.49 14.81
N LYS A 96 54.89 -10.86 14.64
CA LYS A 96 55.13 -9.42 14.73
C LYS A 96 54.04 -8.62 14.01
N THR A 97 53.19 -7.92 14.77
CA THR A 97 52.44 -6.78 14.22
C THR A 97 53.42 -5.64 14.01
N MET A 98 53.88 -5.49 12.78
CA MET A 98 54.61 -4.31 12.33
C MET A 98 53.62 -3.13 12.36
N THR A 99 53.60 -2.37 13.46
CA THR A 99 52.82 -1.14 13.55
C THR A 99 53.48 -0.10 12.67
N VAL A 100 53.11 -0.05 11.39
CA VAL A 100 53.42 1.10 10.54
C VAL A 100 52.73 2.28 11.20
N SER A 101 53.52 3.20 11.77
CA SER A 101 53.04 4.50 12.21
C SER A 101 52.50 5.23 10.98
N THR A 102 51.22 5.03 10.66
CA THR A 102 50.53 5.82 9.66
C THR A 102 50.40 7.22 10.25
N TYR A 103 51.35 8.10 9.90
CA TYR A 103 51.14 9.52 10.07
C TYR A 103 49.86 9.84 9.29
N ALA A 104 48.76 10.03 10.01
CA ALA A 104 47.48 10.38 9.42
C ALA A 104 47.68 11.72 8.73
N ARG A 105 48.03 11.69 7.44
CA ARG A 105 48.07 12.89 6.59
C ARG A 105 46.68 13.49 6.70
N ARG A 106 46.57 14.57 7.46
CA ARG A 106 45.38 15.40 7.47
C ARG A 106 45.20 15.88 6.03
N ARG A 107 44.26 15.27 5.32
CA ARG A 107 43.88 15.69 3.98
C ARG A 107 43.18 17.03 4.14
N GLY A 108 43.82 18.10 3.69
CA GLY A 108 43.17 19.40 3.58
C GLY A 108 42.13 19.32 2.47
N PHE A 109 40.93 19.87 2.71
CA PHE A 109 39.91 20.03 1.69
C PHE A 109 40.49 20.89 0.57
N THR A 110 40.48 20.39 -0.66
CA THR A 110 40.86 21.26 -1.79
C THR A 110 39.72 22.25 -2.03
N LEU A 111 40.03 23.51 -2.35
CA LEU A 111 39.01 24.51 -2.67
C LEU A 111 38.09 24.02 -3.80
N PHE A 112 38.69 23.33 -4.78
CA PHE A 112 37.97 22.78 -5.92
C PHE A 112 36.98 21.66 -5.56
N GLU A 113 37.30 20.85 -4.55
CA GLU A 113 36.42 19.76 -4.09
C GLU A 113 35.16 20.29 -3.41
N LEU A 114 35.23 21.43 -2.71
CA LEU A 114 34.02 22.12 -2.25
C LEU A 114 33.30 22.83 -3.41
N LEU A 115 34.05 23.46 -4.30
CA LEU A 115 33.51 24.24 -5.42
C LEU A 115 32.70 23.39 -6.39
N CYS A 116 33.22 22.21 -6.80
CA CYS A 116 32.51 21.36 -7.75
C CYS A 116 31.21 20.79 -7.15
N VAL A 117 31.18 20.53 -5.83
CA VAL A 117 30.00 20.02 -5.14
C VAL A 117 28.87 21.05 -5.15
N VAL A 118 29.15 22.31 -4.80
CA VAL A 118 28.11 23.34 -4.81
C VAL A 118 27.61 23.65 -6.23
N ILE A 119 28.48 23.54 -7.25
CA ILE A 119 28.11 23.69 -8.66
C ILE A 119 27.15 22.60 -9.10
N VAL A 120 27.48 21.32 -8.83
CA VAL A 120 26.62 20.20 -9.22
C VAL A 120 25.30 20.22 -8.45
N LEU A 121 25.31 20.55 -7.15
CA LEU A 121 24.08 20.71 -6.37
C LEU A 121 23.20 21.85 -6.90
N GLY A 122 23.79 22.98 -7.29
CA GLY A 122 23.06 24.09 -7.90
C GLY A 122 22.40 23.69 -9.23
N LEU A 123 23.14 23.00 -10.11
CA LEU A 123 22.61 22.50 -11.38
C LEU A 123 21.44 21.54 -11.16
N LEU A 124 21.58 20.56 -10.26
CA LEU A 124 20.51 19.60 -9.96
C LEU A 124 19.27 20.26 -9.35
N ALA A 125 19.45 21.23 -8.45
CA ALA A 125 18.34 21.94 -7.81
C ALA A 125 17.46 22.67 -8.83
N THR A 126 18.08 23.37 -9.79
CA THR A 126 17.33 24.12 -10.83
C THR A 126 16.45 23.22 -11.71
N LEU A 127 16.87 21.99 -11.98
CA LEU A 127 16.10 21.04 -12.78
C LEU A 127 14.89 20.46 -12.01
N ILE A 128 15.02 20.30 -10.68
CA ILE A 128 14.01 19.63 -9.84
C ILE A 128 12.90 20.59 -9.39
N LEU A 129 13.25 21.83 -9.03
CA LEU A 129 12.32 22.81 -8.45
C LEU A 129 11.02 23.05 -9.25
N PRO A 130 11.04 23.32 -10.57
CA PRO A 130 9.80 23.63 -11.30
C PRO A 130 8.81 22.45 -11.31
N ARG A 131 9.33 21.21 -11.33
CA ARG A 131 8.51 20.01 -11.26
C ARG A 131 7.91 19.80 -9.87
N ALA A 132 8.66 20.11 -8.82
CA ALA A 132 8.18 20.00 -7.46
C ALA A 132 7.02 20.95 -7.17
N VAL A 133 7.12 22.23 -7.58
CA VAL A 133 6.05 23.22 -7.37
C VAL A 133 4.78 22.85 -8.14
N ALA A 134 4.91 22.46 -9.41
CA ALA A 134 3.77 22.02 -10.21
C ALA A 134 3.05 20.83 -9.57
N ALA A 135 3.80 19.83 -9.08
CA ALA A 135 3.22 18.67 -8.40
C ALA A 135 2.50 19.02 -7.09
N ARG A 136 2.97 20.05 -6.35
CA ARG A 136 2.27 20.53 -5.15
C ARG A 136 0.95 21.21 -5.49
N ASN A 137 0.93 22.04 -6.53
CA ASN A 137 -0.29 22.73 -6.97
C ASN A 137 -1.33 21.71 -7.45
N GLU A 138 -0.91 20.74 -8.28
CA GLU A 138 -1.79 19.66 -8.75
C GLU A 138 -2.31 18.79 -7.59
N ALA A 139 -1.49 18.51 -6.58
CA ALA A 139 -1.93 17.79 -5.39
C ALA A 139 -2.97 18.58 -4.57
N ALA A 140 -2.82 19.90 -4.47
CA ALA A 140 -3.79 20.76 -3.82
C ALA A 140 -5.12 20.82 -4.60
N GLU A 141 -5.08 20.94 -5.93
CA GLU A 141 -6.27 20.90 -6.79
C GLU A 141 -7.03 19.57 -6.63
N LYS A 142 -6.31 18.44 -6.73
CA LYS A 142 -6.89 17.11 -6.50
C LYS A 142 -7.43 16.93 -5.08
N GLY A 143 -6.76 17.51 -4.09
CA GLY A 143 -7.22 17.54 -2.71
C GLY A 143 -8.54 18.30 -2.57
N CYS A 144 -8.67 19.45 -3.24
CA CYS A 144 -9.91 20.21 -3.28
C CYS A 144 -11.05 19.40 -3.92
N TYR A 145 -10.79 18.77 -5.06
CA TYR A 145 -11.76 17.90 -5.72
C TYR A 145 -12.20 16.74 -4.82
N HIS A 146 -11.25 16.09 -4.15
CA HIS A 146 -11.54 14.99 -3.24
C HIS A 146 -12.38 15.44 -2.04
N ASN A 147 -12.07 16.59 -1.44
CA ASN A 147 -12.86 17.16 -0.35
C ASN A 147 -14.32 17.41 -0.76
N ARG A 148 -14.56 17.91 -1.99
CA ARG A 148 -15.93 18.07 -2.51
C ARG A 148 -16.67 16.74 -2.59
N LEU A 149 -16.03 15.69 -3.08
CA LEU A 149 -16.61 14.35 -3.15
C LEU A 149 -16.91 13.79 -1.75
N LEU A 150 -16.01 14.00 -0.79
CA LEU A 150 -16.24 13.60 0.60
C LEU A 150 -17.45 14.31 1.20
N ILE A 151 -17.56 15.63 1.01
CA ILE A 151 -18.71 16.41 1.50
C ILE A 151 -20.00 15.97 0.80
N ASN A 152 -19.99 15.78 -0.52
CA ASN A 152 -21.15 15.25 -1.24
C ASN A 152 -21.57 13.87 -0.72
N SER A 153 -20.62 12.98 -0.43
CA SER A 153 -20.94 11.67 0.16
C SER A 153 -21.57 11.80 1.55
N ALA A 154 -21.16 12.79 2.34
CA ALA A 154 -21.74 13.06 3.65
C ALA A 154 -23.15 13.68 3.54
N ILE A 155 -23.36 14.58 2.57
CA ILE A 155 -24.67 15.16 2.24
C ILE A 155 -25.67 14.04 1.93
N GLU A 156 -25.32 13.12 1.04
CA GLU A 156 -26.21 12.02 0.65
C GLU A 156 -26.50 11.09 1.85
N ARG A 157 -25.50 10.80 2.69
CA ARG A 157 -25.70 10.01 3.92
C ARG A 157 -26.66 10.70 4.89
N TYR A 158 -26.53 12.02 5.06
CA TYR A 158 -27.44 12.79 5.90
C TYR A 158 -28.86 12.79 5.32
N ALA A 159 -29.00 12.98 4.01
CA ALA A 159 -30.29 12.99 3.34
C ALA A 159 -31.03 11.65 3.49
N VAL A 160 -30.30 10.52 3.41
CA VAL A 160 -30.86 9.19 3.66
C VAL A 160 -31.30 9.00 5.11
N ALA A 161 -30.56 9.54 6.08
CA ALA A 161 -30.86 9.39 7.50
C ALA A 161 -32.03 10.28 7.98
N ASN A 162 -32.09 11.53 7.51
CA ASN A 162 -33.02 12.55 8.00
C ASN A 162 -34.16 12.86 7.03
N GLY A 163 -34.10 12.38 5.80
CA GLY A 163 -35.09 12.64 4.76
C GLY A 163 -35.06 14.07 4.18
N THR A 164 -34.13 14.91 4.62
CA THR A 164 -33.92 16.29 4.14
C THR A 164 -32.46 16.54 3.83
N TYR A 165 -32.16 17.39 2.86
CA TYR A 165 -30.79 17.79 2.56
C TYR A 165 -30.24 18.72 3.65
N PRO A 166 -29.00 18.51 4.12
CA PRO A 166 -28.39 19.32 5.16
C PRO A 166 -27.93 20.68 4.65
N THR A 167 -27.85 21.63 5.58
CA THR A 167 -27.00 22.81 5.43
C THR A 167 -25.55 22.48 5.83
N LEU A 168 -24.60 23.36 5.50
CA LEU A 168 -23.20 23.17 5.94
C LEU A 168 -23.07 23.10 7.48
N GLY A 169 -23.96 23.76 8.22
CA GLY A 169 -23.95 23.70 9.68
C GLY A 169 -24.29 22.31 10.22
N ASP A 170 -25.24 21.62 9.58
CA ASP A 170 -25.73 20.30 10.02
C ASP A 170 -24.69 19.19 9.82
N LEU A 171 -23.77 19.39 8.86
CA LEU A 171 -22.65 18.49 8.60
C LEU A 171 -21.48 18.69 9.57
N ASN A 172 -21.42 19.81 10.29
CA ASN A 172 -20.34 20.13 11.22
C ASN A 172 -20.51 19.41 12.57
N VAL A 173 -20.78 18.10 12.51
CA VAL A 173 -20.88 17.21 13.67
C VAL A 173 -19.85 16.08 13.54
N PRO A 174 -19.35 15.54 14.67
CA PRO A 174 -18.34 14.49 14.64
C PRO A 174 -18.72 13.21 13.89
N GLU A 175 -20.03 12.97 13.72
CA GLU A 175 -20.59 11.81 12.99
C GLU A 175 -20.21 11.81 11.50
N TYR A 176 -20.17 12.98 10.86
CA TYR A 176 -19.78 13.12 9.46
C TYR A 176 -18.34 13.58 9.32
N PHE A 177 -17.94 14.57 10.13
CA PHE A 177 -16.62 15.18 10.08
C PHE A 177 -16.01 15.30 11.49
N PRO A 178 -15.22 14.30 11.95
CA PRO A 178 -14.66 14.31 13.31
C PRO A 178 -13.64 15.44 13.55
N GLN A 179 -13.08 16.02 12.48
CA GLN A 179 -12.11 17.12 12.54
C GLN A 179 -12.71 18.45 12.06
N GLY A 180 -14.04 18.51 11.89
CA GLY A 180 -14.72 19.62 11.23
C GLY A 180 -14.63 19.56 9.70
N ILE A 181 -15.37 20.45 9.05
CA ILE A 181 -15.48 20.48 7.58
C ILE A 181 -14.15 20.97 6.98
N PRO A 182 -13.54 20.21 6.04
CA PRO A 182 -12.29 20.63 5.41
C PRO A 182 -12.48 21.86 4.53
N THR A 183 -11.47 22.71 4.45
CA THR A 183 -11.40 23.86 3.53
C THR A 183 -10.62 23.53 2.28
N CYS A 184 -10.72 24.39 1.25
CA CYS A 184 -9.95 24.21 0.03
C CYS A 184 -8.45 24.47 0.28
N PRO A 185 -7.53 23.54 -0.04
CA PRO A 185 -6.10 23.74 0.15
C PRO A 185 -5.47 24.74 -0.85
N VAL A 186 -6.17 25.07 -1.95
CA VAL A 186 -5.68 26.04 -2.96
C VAL A 186 -6.04 27.47 -2.56
N SER A 187 -7.28 27.70 -2.15
CA SER A 187 -7.83 29.04 -1.91
C SER A 187 -8.10 29.37 -0.45
N GLY A 188 -8.09 28.37 0.44
CA GLY A 188 -8.45 28.52 1.86
C GLY A 188 -9.94 28.75 2.12
N ASN A 189 -10.76 28.84 1.08
CA ASN A 189 -12.19 29.16 1.21
C ASN A 189 -13.03 27.95 1.62
N ALA A 190 -14.16 28.24 2.28
CA ALA A 190 -15.18 27.25 2.60
C ALA A 190 -15.97 26.84 1.35
N TYR A 191 -16.40 25.57 1.33
CA TYR A 191 -17.27 25.04 0.30
C TYR A 191 -18.69 25.57 0.45
N THR A 192 -19.42 25.67 -0.66
CA THR A 192 -20.81 26.14 -0.68
C THR A 192 -21.71 25.11 -1.35
N ILE A 193 -22.86 24.81 -0.75
CA ILE A 193 -23.88 23.94 -1.33
C ILE A 193 -24.67 24.74 -2.36
N ASP A 194 -24.79 24.22 -3.57
CA ASP A 194 -25.70 24.78 -4.56
C ASP A 194 -27.15 24.41 -4.19
N GLY A 195 -28.01 25.42 -4.02
CA GLY A 195 -29.40 25.24 -3.64
C GLY A 195 -30.24 24.49 -4.69
N THR A 196 -29.78 24.42 -5.95
CA THR A 196 -30.50 23.70 -7.01
C THR A 196 -30.13 22.22 -7.04
N THR A 197 -28.82 21.92 -7.05
CA THR A 197 -28.33 20.54 -7.14
C THR A 197 -28.15 19.86 -5.78
N GLN A 198 -28.26 20.61 -4.67
CA GLN A 198 -28.01 20.13 -3.31
C GLN A 198 -26.62 19.48 -3.15
N GLN A 199 -25.66 19.91 -3.97
CA GLN A 199 -24.29 19.38 -4.01
C GLN A 199 -23.24 20.49 -3.98
N ILE A 200 -22.02 20.14 -3.60
CA ILE A 200 -20.86 21.02 -3.64
C ILE A 200 -20.28 21.08 -5.06
N GLN A 201 -20.58 22.16 -5.77
CA GLN A 201 -19.95 22.47 -7.06
C GLN A 201 -18.61 23.19 -6.91
N GLY A 202 -18.38 23.88 -5.80
CA GLY A 202 -17.17 24.67 -5.59
C GLY A 202 -17.10 25.33 -4.21
N HIS A 203 -16.24 26.34 -4.13
CA HIS A 203 -16.14 27.24 -2.99
C HIS A 203 -16.36 28.69 -3.43
N ALA A 204 -16.43 29.62 -2.48
CA ALA A 204 -16.72 31.04 -2.75
C ALA A 204 -15.86 31.70 -3.86
N ALA A 205 -14.59 31.29 -3.99
CA ALA A 205 -13.68 31.80 -5.02
C ALA A 205 -13.76 31.09 -6.40
N GLY A 206 -14.71 30.15 -6.59
CA GLY A 206 -14.89 29.40 -7.83
C GLY A 206 -14.57 27.90 -7.72
N VAL A 207 -14.24 27.30 -8.86
CA VAL A 207 -13.95 25.86 -9.00
C VAL A 207 -12.56 25.69 -9.61
N HIS A 208 -11.77 24.78 -9.04
CA HIS A 208 -10.51 24.36 -9.63
C HIS A 208 -10.75 23.10 -10.48
N PRO A 209 -10.07 22.97 -11.64
CA PRO A 209 -10.18 21.82 -12.52
C PRO A 209 -9.75 20.50 -11.87
#